data_AF-A0A4P7TPM7-F1
#
_entry.id   AF-A0A4P7TPM7-F1
#
_cell.length_a   1.000
_cell.length_b   1.000
_cell.length_c   1.000
_cell.angle_alpha   90.00
_cell.angle_beta   90.00
_cell.angle_gamma   90.00
#
_symmetry.space_group_name_H-M   'P 1'
#
loop_
_entity.id
_entity.type
_entity.pdbx_description
1 polymer ?
#
loop_
_entity_poly.entity_id
_entity_poly.type
_entity_poly.pdbx_seq_one_letter_code
_entity_poly.pdbx_strand_id
1 'polypeptide(L)' 'MTNNTIKIDPRTPEGRKALRLMVVPTKALIATLGLPAKENRPYYSKAALCLMAVDAGLTPRDFM' A
#
# COMPACT_ATOMS: atom_id res chain seq x y z
N MET A 1 -8.18 -18.03 11.09
CA MET A 1 -7.41 -17.00 10.33
C MET A 1 -8.41 -16.03 9.72
N THR A 2 -8.71 -14.92 10.38
CA THR A 2 -9.65 -13.94 9.85
C THR A 2 -9.00 -13.23 8.67
N ASN A 3 -9.48 -13.52 7.45
CA ASN A 3 -9.19 -12.75 6.25
C ASN A 3 -9.77 -11.34 6.42
N ASN A 4 -9.07 -10.50 7.20
CA ASN A 4 -9.42 -9.10 7.35
C ASN A 4 -8.97 -8.39 6.07
N THR A 5 -9.85 -8.39 5.07
CA THR A 5 -9.60 -7.67 3.82
C THR A 5 -9.58 -6.18 4.12
N ILE A 6 -8.38 -5.63 4.30
CA ILE A 6 -8.19 -4.19 4.46
C ILE A 6 -8.81 -3.50 3.24
N LYS A 7 -9.79 -2.63 3.48
CA LYS A 7 -10.48 -1.82 2.47
C LYS A 7 -10.06 -0.36 2.61
N ILE A 8 -9.87 0.31 1.48
CA ILE A 8 -9.58 1.75 1.47
C ILE A 8 -10.91 2.50 1.62
N ASP A 9 -11.01 3.42 2.59
CA ASP A 9 -12.17 4.29 2.74
C ASP A 9 -11.99 5.60 1.93
N PRO A 10 -12.70 5.79 0.80
CA PRO A 10 -12.57 7.00 -0.03
C PRO A 10 -13.06 8.28 0.66
N ARG A 11 -13.73 8.20 1.81
CA ARG A 11 -14.26 9.36 2.54
C ARG A 11 -13.20 10.04 3.40
N THR A 12 -12.08 9.37 3.67
CA THR A 12 -10.96 9.93 4.43
C THR A 12 -9.91 10.56 3.51
N PRO A 13 -9.18 11.60 3.95
CA PRO A 13 -8.01 12.11 3.22
C PRO A 13 -6.98 11.02 2.92
N GLU A 14 -6.71 10.14 3.87
CA GLU A 14 -5.74 9.04 3.79
C GLU A 14 -6.18 8.01 2.76
N GLY A 15 -7.46 7.62 2.77
CA GLY A 15 -7.98 6.68 1.79
C GLY A 15 -8.01 7.26 0.38
N ARG A 16 -8.30 8.57 0.21
CA ARG A 16 -8.15 9.23 -1.10
C ARG A 16 -6.70 9.22 -1.59
N LYS A 17 -5.73 9.46 -0.70
CA LYS A 17 -4.29 9.34 -1.05
C LYS A 17 -3.94 7.90 -1.44
N ALA A 18 -4.42 6.91 -0.68
CA ALA A 18 -4.16 5.49 -0.96
C ALA A 18 -4.77 5.04 -2.30
N LEU A 19 -5.97 5.53 -2.66
CA LEU A 19 -6.57 5.27 -3.97
C LEU A 19 -5.71 5.78 -5.13
N ARG A 20 -5.04 6.92 -4.97
CA ARG A 20 -4.12 7.45 -6.00
C ARG A 20 -2.90 6.55 -6.21
N LEU A 21 -2.52 5.77 -5.19
CA LEU A 21 -1.42 4.80 -5.26
C LEU A 21 -1.84 3.45 -5.86
N MET A 22 -3.14 3.20 -6.09
CA MET A 22 -3.62 1.94 -6.66
C MET A 22 -3.14 1.70 -8.10
N VAL A 23 -2.70 2.72 -8.81
CA VAL A 23 -2.08 2.57 -10.15
C VAL A 23 -0.64 2.05 -10.07
N VAL A 24 0.01 2.17 -8.91
CA VAL A 24 1.39 1.75 -8.71
C VAL A 24 1.48 0.21 -8.70
N PRO A 25 2.45 -0.38 -9.39
CA PRO A 25 2.69 -1.83 -9.32
C PRO A 25 3.00 -2.28 -7.89
N THR A 26 2.44 -3.42 -7.47
CA THR A 26 2.66 -3.98 -6.12
C THR A 26 4.15 -4.15 -5.82
N LYS A 27 4.96 -4.58 -6.81
CA LYS A 27 6.41 -4.75 -6.66
C LYS A 27 7.12 -3.43 -6.33
N ALA A 28 6.68 -2.32 -6.91
CA ALA A 28 7.25 -1.00 -6.63
C ALA A 28 6.87 -0.54 -5.21
N LEU A 29 5.60 -0.70 -4.80
CA LEU A 29 5.17 -0.42 -3.42
C LEU A 29 6.02 -1.19 -2.40
N ILE A 30 6.23 -2.49 -2.63
CA ILE A 30 7.06 -3.36 -1.80
C ILE A 30 8.50 -2.84 -1.70
N ALA A 31 9.10 -2.49 -2.84
CA ALA A 31 10.49 -2.06 -2.91
C ALA A 31 10.69 -0.71 -2.19
N THR A 32 9.84 0.28 -2.48
CA THR A 32 9.92 1.62 -1.87
C THR A 32 9.64 1.58 -0.37
N LEU A 33 8.74 0.70 0.10
CA LEU A 33 8.49 0.47 1.52
C LEU A 33 9.61 -0.32 2.23
N GLY A 34 10.63 -0.80 1.49
CA GLY A 34 11.70 -1.61 2.06
C GLY A 34 11.24 -2.96 2.63
N LEU A 35 10.13 -3.50 2.13
CA LEU A 35 9.56 -4.73 2.68
C LEU A 35 10.40 -5.96 2.26
N PRO A 36 10.70 -6.90 3.18
CA PRO A 36 11.47 -8.09 2.88
C PRO A 36 10.77 -8.99 1.85
N ALA A 37 11.50 -9.91 1.22
CA ALA A 37 10.96 -10.83 0.20
C ALA A 37 9.67 -11.52 0.67
N LYS A 38 8.80 -11.92 -0.28
CA LYS A 38 7.45 -12.45 0.01
C LYS A 38 7.47 -13.62 1.01
N GLU A 39 8.50 -14.46 0.97
CA GLU A 39 8.68 -15.61 1.86
C GLU A 39 8.98 -15.20 3.31
N ASN A 40 9.52 -14.01 3.52
CA ASN A 40 9.98 -13.49 4.81
C ASN A 40 9.08 -12.38 5.37
N ARG A 41 7.83 -12.26 4.89
CA ARG A 41 6.87 -11.28 5.41
C ARG A 41 5.44 -11.80 5.39
N PRO A 42 4.55 -11.22 6.23
CA PRO A 42 3.13 -11.44 6.10
C PRO A 42 2.62 -11.06 4.70
N TYR A 43 1.55 -11.73 4.26
CA TYR A 43 0.84 -11.31 3.07
C TYR A 43 0.15 -9.95 3.32
N TYR A 44 0.40 -8.99 2.43
CA TYR A 44 -0.30 -7.71 2.40
C TYR A 44 -1.12 -7.61 1.12
N SER A 45 -2.39 -7.25 1.25
CA SER A 45 -3.21 -6.88 0.09
C SER A 45 -2.69 -5.60 -0.55
N LYS A 46 -3.04 -5.35 -1.81
CA LYS A 46 -2.67 -4.10 -2.49
C LYS A 46 -3.18 -2.86 -1.74
N ALA A 47 -4.38 -2.94 -1.18
CA ALA A 47 -4.95 -1.88 -0.36
C ALA A 47 -4.13 -1.61 0.91
N ALA A 48 -3.66 -2.66 1.59
CA ALA A 48 -2.80 -2.53 2.76
C ALA A 48 -1.47 -1.85 2.41
N LEU A 49 -0.84 -2.26 1.31
CA LEU A 49 0.40 -1.64 0.84
C LEU A 49 0.23 -0.15 0.48
N CYS A 50 -0.90 0.22 -0.14
CA CYS A 50 -1.18 1.62 -0.45
C CYS A 50 -1.37 2.46 0.82
N LEU A 51 -2.05 1.92 1.84
CA LEU A 51 -2.22 2.60 3.13
C LEU A 51 -0.89 2.74 3.88
N MET A 52 -0.04 1.71 3.89
CA MET A 52 1.32 1.79 4.46
C MET A 52 2.17 2.84 3.75
N ALA A 53 2.07 2.93 2.41
CA ALA A 53 2.77 3.95 1.65
C ALA A 53 2.30 5.37 2.02
N VAL A 54 1.00 5.58 2.22
CA VAL A 54 0.47 6.87 2.70
C VAL A 54 0.97 7.20 4.10
N ASP A 55 0.99 6.22 5.00
CA ASP A 55 1.48 6.37 6.38
C ASP A 55 2.98 6.75 6.40
N ALA A 56 3.75 6.17 5.47
CA ALA A 56 5.16 6.52 5.24
C ALA A 56 5.36 7.87 4.50
N GLY A 57 4.29 8.61 4.20
CA GLY A 57 4.35 9.91 3.52
C GLY A 57 4.56 9.84 2.02
N LEU A 58 4.47 8.65 1.40
CA LEU A 58 4.70 8.45 -0.03
C LEU A 58 3.50 8.91 -0.87
N THR A 59 3.81 9.35 -2.08
CA THR A 59 2.90 9.85 -3.09
C THR A 59 3.16 9.15 -4.43
N PRO A 60 2.26 9.26 -5.43
CA PRO A 60 2.51 8.67 -6.74
C PRO A 60 3.81 9.14 -7.43
N ARG A 61 4.35 10.30 -7.06
CA ARG A 61 5.60 10.83 -7.63
C ARG A 61 6.83 10.05 -7.18
N ASP A 62 6.77 9.37 -6.05
CA ASP A 62 7.88 8.58 -5.50
C ASP A 62 8.06 7.23 -6.23
N PHE A 63 7.24 6.96 -7.26
CA PHE A 63 7.22 5.74 -8.04
C PHE A 63 7.41 5.98 -9.55
N MET A 64 7.75 7.21 -9.95
CA MET A 64 8.00 7.63 -11.33
C MET A 64 9.48 7.55 -11.71
#